data_AF-A0A6I3FDK2-F1
#
_entry.id   AF-A0A6I3FDK2-F1
#
_cell.length_a   1.000
_cell.length_b   1.000
_cell.length_c   1.000
_cell.angle_alpha   90.00
_cell.angle_beta   90.00
_cell.angle_gamma   90.00
#
_symmetry.space_group_name_H-M   'P 1'
#
loop_
_entity.id
_entity.type
_entity.pdbx_description
1 polymer ?
#
loop_
_entity_poly.entity_id
_entity_poly.type
_entity_poly.pdbx_seq_one_letter_code
_entity_poly.pdbx_strand_id
1 'polypeptide(L)'
;MIAFSVIFKYLSLIGAFTTIGTLLAMAFLLLDTEGRLSTQAEKLRRLLWVCALVWSLGSFGTIIFTLASILDQSVSVALDPTILRSFVTQITLGQYLLFQALVGLGVAALAFRVKKILSTVFLLIFSLVGLVVPIFQSHSASSGSHGLAIGSLVIHVGALSLWVGGAIAIALLDPEDRPIAVPRFSEIALWSLIAVVVSGSVNAWARLDFQGAWNTAYAYVVIAKIAMTLVLITIGYLHRTNLAKRDRIDWLGFGRLIFAEVLIMIVTVAMGAWLSSNQAPERPTPPKFDPAIAVSGISTPPAPTWNRIFFSYEPDALMIGLLITAVALYVKGVMVLTRRGDKWPVGRTIAFGLGIAAIDFATSGGLGLYAHFAFSYHMVAHMILGMIAPIGIVLGAPITLALRTLPQGRTKDERGVRGTLLAELHSKLAIFYTNPIVALAFFDGSLFVLYFTGLFGSMMQSHVGHLFMNIHFILAGLLFFHVIIGVDPNPRRIPHLVRIVIVFAAMSIHAFFSVALMSSTTLIDQGYFASLKTPWLTDLLADQQLGGSIGWAMGEIPIILALVATFISWVKDDSREVKRLDRNNARAAAMGLPDDLAQYNRYLQELAEHDRKEP
;
A
#
# COMPACT_ATOMS: atom_id res chain seq x y z
N MET A 1 -9.94 -35.61 3.19
CA MET A 1 -8.99 -34.59 2.70
C MET A 1 -9.53 -33.17 2.83
N ILE A 2 -10.70 -32.86 2.25
CA ILE A 2 -11.31 -31.51 2.27
C ILE A 2 -11.51 -30.97 3.70
N ALA A 3 -12.03 -31.77 4.63
CA ALA A 3 -12.24 -31.35 6.02
C ALA A 3 -10.93 -30.91 6.72
N PHE A 4 -9.83 -31.66 6.53
CA PHE A 4 -8.52 -31.29 7.08
C PHE A 4 -7.96 -30.03 6.42
N SER A 5 -8.11 -29.86 5.10
CA SER A 5 -7.73 -28.62 4.41
C SER A 5 -8.44 -27.40 5.01
N VAL A 6 -9.74 -27.51 5.29
CA VAL A 6 -10.54 -26.46 5.96
C VAL A 6 -10.02 -26.19 7.37
N ILE A 7 -9.70 -27.22 8.16
CA ILE A 7 -9.17 -27.06 9.52
C ILE A 7 -7.83 -26.31 9.50
N PHE A 8 -6.88 -26.69 8.66
CA PHE A 8 -5.59 -26.02 8.57
C PHE A 8 -5.69 -24.59 8.05
N LYS A 9 -6.59 -24.32 7.10
CA LYS A 9 -6.90 -22.97 6.63
C LYS A 9 -7.49 -22.11 7.76
N TYR A 10 -8.35 -22.69 8.60
CA TYR A 10 -8.89 -22.01 9.77
C TYR A 10 -7.81 -21.72 10.82
N LEU A 11 -6.94 -22.69 11.12
CA LEU A 11 -5.78 -22.49 12.01
C LEU A 11 -4.85 -21.39 11.49
N SER A 12 -4.61 -21.37 10.18
CA SER A 12 -3.83 -20.32 9.52
C SER A 12 -4.49 -18.94 9.71
N LEU A 13 -5.79 -18.81 9.42
CA LEU A 13 -6.52 -17.55 9.55
C LEU A 13 -6.60 -17.04 11.00
N ILE A 14 -6.94 -17.90 11.97
CA ILE A 14 -7.03 -17.49 13.37
C ILE A 14 -5.66 -17.11 13.93
N GLY A 15 -4.60 -17.85 13.55
CA GLY A 15 -3.22 -17.52 13.87
C GLY A 15 -2.81 -16.16 13.29
N ALA A 16 -3.09 -15.93 12.01
CA ALA A 16 -2.78 -14.68 11.32
C ALA A 16 -3.51 -13.47 11.93
N PHE A 17 -4.82 -13.59 12.14
CA PHE A 17 -5.64 -12.52 12.70
C PHE A 17 -5.19 -12.17 14.12
N THR A 18 -4.93 -13.19 14.96
CA THR A 18 -4.45 -12.95 16.32
C THR A 18 -3.04 -12.37 16.32
N THR A 19 -2.16 -12.77 15.39
CA THR A 19 -0.83 -12.18 15.19
C THR A 19 -0.92 -10.69 14.84
N ILE A 20 -1.73 -10.35 13.83
CA ILE A 20 -1.98 -8.97 13.39
C ILE A 20 -2.60 -8.15 14.51
N GLY A 21 -3.59 -8.68 15.22
CA GLY A 21 -4.21 -8.07 16.38
C GLY A 21 -3.22 -7.78 17.51
N THR A 22 -2.34 -8.74 17.81
CA THR A 22 -1.31 -8.59 18.85
C THR A 22 -0.29 -7.52 18.45
N LEU A 23 0.18 -7.52 17.20
CA LEU A 23 1.07 -6.48 16.68
C LEU A 23 0.40 -5.10 16.67
N LEU A 24 -0.89 -5.02 16.30
CA LEU A 24 -1.68 -3.80 16.37
C LEU A 24 -1.79 -3.28 17.82
N ALA A 25 -2.02 -4.17 18.78
CA ALA A 25 -2.07 -3.82 20.19
C ALA A 25 -0.74 -3.28 20.70
N MET A 26 0.36 -4.00 20.41
CA MET A 26 1.71 -3.60 20.79
C MET A 26 2.17 -2.28 20.13
N ALA A 27 1.75 -2.00 18.90
CA ALA A 27 2.18 -0.82 18.15
C ALA A 27 1.34 0.43 18.40
N PHE A 28 0.02 0.28 18.57
CA PHE A 28 -0.90 1.43 18.55
C PHE A 28 -1.90 1.49 19.71
N LEU A 29 -2.28 0.36 20.30
CA LEU A 29 -3.35 0.35 21.32
C LEU A 29 -2.81 0.54 22.73
N LEU A 30 -1.71 -0.13 23.07
CA LEU A 30 -1.01 0.06 24.35
C LEU A 30 -0.12 1.30 24.33
N LEU A 31 0.30 1.77 25.50
CA LEU A 31 1.25 2.88 25.61
C LEU A 31 2.64 2.46 25.16
N ASP A 32 3.38 3.43 24.62
CA ASP A 32 4.81 3.34 24.37
C ASP A 32 5.55 4.29 25.32
N THR A 33 6.85 4.07 25.51
CA THR A 33 7.73 4.97 26.25
C THR A 33 8.84 5.41 25.31
N GLU A 34 8.76 6.66 24.85
CA GLU A 34 9.66 7.25 23.86
C GLU A 34 9.85 6.37 22.62
N GLY A 35 8.77 5.71 22.15
CA GLY A 35 8.73 4.79 21.01
C GLY A 35 9.37 3.42 21.24
N ARG A 36 9.61 3.04 22.49
CA ARG A 36 9.87 1.66 22.91
C ARG A 36 8.59 1.03 23.45
N LEU A 37 8.51 -0.30 23.35
CA LEU A 37 7.39 -1.04 23.92
C LEU A 37 7.33 -0.83 25.44
N SER A 38 6.13 -0.56 25.96
CA SER A 38 5.88 -0.58 27.40
C SER A 38 5.97 -2.00 27.96
N THR A 39 6.12 -2.12 29.28
CA THR A 39 6.14 -3.41 29.99
C THR A 39 4.90 -4.27 29.67
N GLN A 40 3.72 -3.66 29.55
CA GLN A 40 2.49 -4.35 29.16
C GLN A 40 2.55 -4.89 27.72
N ALA A 41 3.05 -4.09 26.77
CA ALA A 41 3.23 -4.55 25.40
C ALA A 41 4.29 -5.67 25.29
N GLU A 42 5.31 -5.65 26.15
CA GLU A 42 6.31 -6.72 26.20
C GLU A 42 5.73 -8.06 26.71
N LYS A 43 4.74 -8.05 27.61
CA LYS A 43 4.04 -9.28 28.06
C LYS A 43 3.36 -10.01 26.90
N LEU A 44 2.92 -9.29 25.86
CA LEU A 44 2.27 -9.86 24.69
C LEU A 44 3.23 -10.64 23.76
N ARG A 45 4.55 -10.59 23.96
CA ARG A 45 5.53 -11.30 23.12
C ARG A 45 5.31 -12.80 23.07
N ARG A 46 4.91 -13.41 24.19
CA ARG A 46 4.60 -14.85 24.25
C ARG A 46 3.37 -15.17 23.42
N LEU A 47 2.31 -14.35 23.51
CA LEU A 47 1.12 -14.51 22.68
C LEU A 47 1.46 -14.35 21.20
N LEU A 48 2.22 -13.31 20.85
CA LEU A 48 2.68 -13.07 19.49
C LEU A 48 3.44 -14.27 18.92
N TRP A 49 4.37 -14.84 19.69
CA TRP A 49 5.13 -16.01 19.30
C TRP A 49 4.23 -17.24 19.06
N VAL A 50 3.31 -17.54 19.98
CA VAL A 50 2.37 -18.67 19.85
C VAL A 50 1.49 -18.49 18.62
N CYS A 51 0.85 -17.34 18.45
CA CYS A 51 -0.08 -17.10 17.35
C CYS A 51 0.63 -17.09 15.98
N ALA A 52 1.85 -16.57 15.91
CA ALA A 52 2.64 -16.60 14.69
C ALA A 52 3.09 -18.02 14.33
N LEU A 53 3.42 -18.86 15.31
CA LEU A 53 3.67 -20.28 15.09
C LEU A 53 2.41 -21.04 14.63
N VAL A 54 1.25 -20.79 15.26
CA VAL A 54 -0.02 -21.37 14.82
C VAL A 54 -0.34 -20.96 13.39
N TRP A 55 -0.09 -19.70 13.02
CA TRP A 55 -0.24 -19.23 11.64
C TRP A 55 0.69 -19.96 10.67
N SER A 56 1.96 -20.08 11.03
CA SER A 56 2.97 -20.76 10.20
C SER A 56 2.63 -22.24 10.01
N LEU A 57 2.35 -22.97 11.10
CA LEU A 57 1.95 -24.38 11.08
C LEU A 57 0.64 -24.61 10.34
N GLY A 58 -0.34 -23.73 10.55
CA GLY A 58 -1.60 -23.70 9.80
C GLY A 58 -1.35 -23.59 8.30
N SER A 59 -0.48 -22.66 7.90
CA SER A 59 -0.14 -22.42 6.49
C SER A 59 0.63 -23.58 5.86
N PHE A 60 1.59 -24.18 6.57
CA PHE A 60 2.28 -25.40 6.11
C PHE A 60 1.32 -26.57 5.92
N GLY A 61 0.39 -26.77 6.85
CA GLY A 61 -0.65 -27.78 6.68
C GLY A 61 -1.56 -27.46 5.48
N THR A 62 -1.93 -26.20 5.27
CA THR A 62 -2.69 -25.80 4.08
C THR A 62 -1.95 -26.16 2.79
N ILE A 63 -0.63 -25.98 2.70
CA ILE A 63 0.17 -26.40 1.53
C ILE A 63 -0.01 -27.90 1.28
N ILE A 64 0.22 -28.73 2.31
CA ILE A 64 0.19 -30.20 2.19
C ILE A 64 -1.20 -30.69 1.80
N PHE A 65 -2.25 -30.23 2.49
CA PHE A 65 -3.61 -30.69 2.24
C PHE A 65 -4.20 -30.12 0.94
N THR A 66 -3.77 -28.94 0.50
CA THR A 66 -4.14 -28.39 -0.81
C THR A 66 -3.50 -29.21 -1.92
N LEU A 67 -2.20 -29.49 -1.82
CA LEU A 67 -1.47 -30.31 -2.79
C LEU A 67 -2.09 -31.71 -2.91
N ALA A 68 -2.35 -32.36 -1.78
CA ALA A 68 -2.98 -33.67 -1.78
C ALA A 68 -4.40 -33.66 -2.37
N SER A 69 -5.16 -32.58 -2.15
CA SER A 69 -6.49 -32.39 -2.75
C SER A 69 -6.43 -32.11 -4.25
N ILE A 70 -5.41 -31.40 -4.74
CA ILE A 70 -5.22 -31.11 -6.17
C ILE A 70 -4.83 -32.38 -6.92
N LEU A 71 -3.97 -33.21 -6.33
CA LEU A 71 -3.52 -34.47 -6.92
C LEU A 71 -4.56 -35.59 -6.83
N ASP A 72 -5.59 -35.42 -5.98
CA ASP A 72 -6.51 -36.47 -5.56
C ASP A 72 -5.77 -37.72 -5.04
N GLN A 73 -4.78 -37.49 -4.18
CA GLN A 73 -3.89 -38.52 -3.62
C GLN A 73 -3.84 -38.45 -2.09
N SER A 74 -3.21 -39.45 -1.47
CA SER A 74 -2.97 -39.48 -0.03
C SER A 74 -1.95 -38.42 0.40
N VAL A 75 -1.96 -38.08 1.70
CA VAL A 75 -1.00 -37.14 2.31
C VAL A 75 0.45 -37.63 2.16
N SER A 76 0.68 -38.94 2.16
CA SER A 76 2.03 -39.51 1.99
C SER A 76 2.62 -39.18 0.63
N VAL A 77 1.81 -39.15 -0.43
CA VAL A 77 2.25 -38.73 -1.78
C VAL A 77 2.51 -37.24 -1.81
N ALA A 78 1.65 -36.42 -1.18
CA ALA A 78 1.87 -34.97 -1.11
C ALA A 78 3.10 -34.56 -0.28
N LEU A 79 3.55 -35.42 0.64
CA LEU A 79 4.78 -35.25 1.41
C LEU A 79 6.04 -35.72 0.66
N ASP A 80 5.90 -36.30 -0.53
CA ASP A 80 7.05 -36.62 -1.37
C ASP A 80 7.89 -35.35 -1.61
N PRO A 81 9.21 -35.36 -1.32
CA PRO A 81 10.05 -34.17 -1.43
C PRO A 81 10.09 -33.58 -2.84
N THR A 82 9.98 -34.41 -3.87
CA THR A 82 10.04 -33.95 -5.27
C THR A 82 8.75 -33.23 -5.63
N ILE A 83 7.60 -33.82 -5.30
CA ILE A 83 6.29 -33.24 -5.55
C ILE A 83 6.12 -31.95 -4.75
N LEU A 84 6.42 -31.98 -3.44
CA LEU A 84 6.28 -30.80 -2.58
C LEU A 84 7.19 -29.66 -3.03
N ARG A 85 8.47 -29.95 -3.37
CA ARG A 85 9.40 -28.95 -3.90
C ARG A 85 8.89 -28.37 -5.20
N SER A 86 8.40 -29.21 -6.12
CA SER A 86 7.84 -28.75 -7.39
C SER A 86 6.66 -27.79 -7.15
N PHE A 87 5.72 -28.16 -6.28
CA PHE A 87 4.57 -27.33 -5.95
C PHE A 87 4.97 -25.96 -5.39
N VAL A 88 5.88 -25.89 -4.42
CA VAL A 88 6.24 -24.62 -3.79
C VAL A 88 7.22 -23.75 -4.60
N THR A 89 7.87 -24.31 -5.63
CA THR A 89 8.86 -23.57 -6.45
C THR A 89 8.38 -23.25 -7.86
N GLN A 90 7.50 -24.05 -8.44
CA GLN A 90 7.05 -23.91 -9.84
C GLN A 90 5.58 -23.47 -9.95
N ILE A 91 4.75 -23.72 -8.93
CA ILE A 91 3.32 -23.37 -8.95
C ILE A 91 3.09 -22.11 -8.11
N THR A 92 2.48 -21.08 -8.71
CA THR A 92 2.28 -19.77 -8.08
C THR A 92 1.47 -19.85 -6.78
N LEU A 93 0.43 -20.69 -6.74
CA LEU A 93 -0.33 -20.94 -5.50
C LEU A 93 0.57 -21.50 -4.39
N GLY A 94 1.44 -22.47 -4.71
CA GLY A 94 2.38 -23.05 -3.77
C GLY A 94 3.43 -22.04 -3.28
N GLN A 95 3.97 -21.21 -4.18
CA GLN A 95 4.88 -20.11 -3.85
C GLN A 95 4.24 -19.11 -2.87
N TYR A 96 2.97 -18.73 -3.11
CA TYR A 96 2.26 -17.75 -2.29
C TYR A 96 1.95 -18.32 -0.90
N LEU A 97 1.49 -19.57 -0.82
CA LEU A 97 1.25 -20.24 0.47
C LEU A 97 2.56 -20.42 1.26
N LEU A 98 3.67 -20.75 0.57
CA LEU A 98 4.98 -20.83 1.19
C LEU A 98 5.42 -19.46 1.74
N PHE A 99 5.28 -18.39 0.95
CA PHE A 99 5.57 -17.03 1.39
C PHE A 99 4.79 -16.69 2.67
N GLN A 100 3.48 -16.96 2.71
CA GLN A 100 2.67 -16.76 3.91
C GLN A 100 3.19 -17.55 5.12
N ALA A 101 3.56 -18.82 4.94
CA ALA A 101 4.10 -19.67 6.01
C ALA A 101 5.44 -19.14 6.56
N LEU A 102 6.31 -18.64 5.67
CA LEU A 102 7.59 -18.02 6.01
C LEU A 102 7.42 -16.68 6.73
N VAL A 103 6.42 -15.88 6.35
CA VAL A 103 6.09 -14.64 7.09
C VAL A 103 5.70 -14.97 8.53
N GLY A 104 4.79 -15.93 8.74
CA GLY A 104 4.40 -16.37 10.08
C GLY A 104 5.61 -16.87 10.90
N LEU A 105 6.50 -17.64 10.28
CA LEU A 105 7.72 -18.12 10.92
C LEU A 105 8.70 -16.98 11.27
N GLY A 106 8.86 -16.01 10.36
CA GLY A 106 9.69 -14.83 10.56
C GLY A 106 9.19 -13.96 11.72
N VAL A 107 7.87 -13.74 11.81
CA VAL A 107 7.25 -13.02 12.92
C VAL A 107 7.47 -13.77 14.24
N ALA A 108 7.29 -15.09 14.25
CA ALA A 108 7.58 -15.91 15.43
C ALA A 108 9.05 -15.79 15.86
N ALA A 109 10.00 -15.87 14.92
CA ALA A 109 11.42 -15.73 15.20
C ALA A 109 11.81 -14.35 15.76
N LEU A 110 11.08 -13.29 15.37
CA LEU A 110 11.34 -11.92 15.78
C LEU A 110 10.54 -11.47 17.01
N ALA A 111 9.53 -12.24 17.45
CA ALA A 111 8.60 -11.85 18.51
C ALA A 111 9.31 -11.36 19.79
N PHE A 112 10.36 -12.04 20.25
CA PHE A 112 11.12 -11.67 21.46
C PHE A 112 12.22 -10.62 21.22
N ARG A 113 12.55 -10.32 19.96
CA ARG A 113 13.63 -9.38 19.58
C ARG A 113 13.13 -7.96 19.37
N VAL A 114 11.82 -7.78 19.18
CA VAL A 114 11.21 -6.48 18.89
C VAL A 114 11.09 -5.66 20.17
N LYS A 115 11.72 -4.48 20.20
CA LYS A 115 11.72 -3.55 21.34
C LYS A 115 11.20 -2.15 20.99
N LYS A 116 11.12 -1.81 19.70
CA LYS A 116 10.77 -0.48 19.21
C LYS A 116 9.43 -0.52 18.49
N ILE A 117 8.62 0.53 18.63
CA ILE A 117 7.32 0.67 17.96
C ILE A 117 7.47 0.59 16.44
N LEU A 118 8.46 1.27 15.85
CA LEU A 118 8.71 1.22 14.40
C LEU A 118 8.96 -0.21 13.89
N SER A 119 9.71 -1.02 14.64
CA SER A 119 9.94 -2.43 14.29
C SER A 119 8.65 -3.25 14.38
N THR A 120 7.79 -2.98 15.36
CA THR A 120 6.47 -3.61 15.46
C THR A 120 5.55 -3.21 14.30
N VAL A 121 5.56 -1.93 13.89
CA VAL A 121 4.80 -1.44 12.73
C VAL A 121 5.27 -2.11 11.44
N PHE A 122 6.60 -2.26 11.26
CA PHE A 122 7.14 -3.00 10.11
C PHE A 122 6.64 -4.45 10.10
N LEU A 123 6.69 -5.15 11.24
CA LEU A 123 6.16 -6.52 11.33
C LEU A 123 4.66 -6.59 11.10
N LEU A 124 3.89 -5.60 11.54
CA LEU A 124 2.45 -5.52 11.27
C LEU A 124 2.19 -5.42 9.77
N ILE A 125 2.88 -4.51 9.06
CA ILE A 125 2.77 -4.35 7.61
C ILE A 125 3.20 -5.64 6.90
N PHE A 126 4.32 -6.22 7.30
CA PHE A 126 4.81 -7.47 6.73
C PHE A 126 3.84 -8.64 6.95
N SER A 127 3.18 -8.69 8.12
CA SER A 127 2.15 -9.70 8.41
C SER A 127 0.89 -9.50 7.56
N LEU A 128 0.46 -8.25 7.34
CA LEU A 128 -0.65 -7.94 6.44
C LEU A 128 -0.33 -8.39 5.01
N VAL A 129 0.88 -8.10 4.51
CA VAL A 129 1.34 -8.58 3.19
C VAL A 129 1.33 -10.10 3.12
N GLY A 130 1.92 -10.79 4.11
CA GLY A 130 1.93 -12.25 4.18
C GLY A 130 0.53 -12.87 4.14
N LEU A 131 -0.44 -12.25 4.82
CA LEU A 131 -1.83 -12.71 4.84
C LEU A 131 -2.54 -12.53 3.48
N VAL A 132 -2.27 -11.45 2.75
CA VAL A 132 -3.02 -11.15 1.52
C VAL A 132 -2.46 -11.79 0.26
N VAL A 133 -1.16 -12.13 0.22
CA VAL A 133 -0.52 -12.67 -0.99
C VAL A 133 -1.25 -13.91 -1.55
N PRO A 134 -1.63 -14.93 -0.74
CA PRO A 134 -2.36 -16.10 -1.29
C PRO A 134 -3.75 -15.80 -1.84
N ILE A 135 -4.36 -14.67 -1.47
CA ILE A 135 -5.71 -14.30 -1.92
C ILE A 135 -5.74 -14.03 -3.43
N PHE A 136 -4.63 -13.58 -4.01
CA PHE A 136 -4.49 -13.35 -5.44
C PHE A 136 -4.62 -14.62 -6.30
N GLN A 137 -4.52 -15.80 -5.70
CA GLN A 137 -4.72 -17.10 -6.36
C GLN A 137 -6.07 -17.75 -6.00
N SER A 138 -7.03 -16.97 -5.50
CA SER A 138 -8.35 -17.50 -5.15
C SER A 138 -9.20 -17.82 -6.40
N HIS A 139 -9.90 -18.96 -6.38
CA HIS A 139 -10.69 -19.50 -7.49
C HIS A 139 -11.87 -18.63 -7.98
N SER A 140 -12.07 -17.43 -7.45
CA SER A 140 -13.13 -16.50 -7.88
C SER A 140 -12.90 -15.86 -9.26
N ALA A 141 -11.80 -16.19 -9.92
CA ALA A 141 -11.38 -15.66 -11.23
C ALA A 141 -12.29 -16.04 -12.42
N SER A 142 -13.18 -17.03 -12.30
CA SER A 142 -13.98 -17.54 -13.43
C SER A 142 -15.18 -16.66 -13.84
N SER A 143 -15.38 -15.49 -13.21
CA SER A 143 -16.58 -14.65 -13.37
C SER A 143 -16.27 -13.20 -13.82
N GLY A 144 -15.70 -13.03 -15.03
CA GLY A 144 -15.82 -11.81 -15.85
C GLY A 144 -15.36 -10.45 -15.32
N SER A 145 -14.81 -10.34 -14.10
CA SER A 145 -14.22 -9.11 -13.55
C SER A 145 -13.16 -9.45 -12.49
N HIS A 146 -12.01 -9.94 -12.95
CA HIS A 146 -10.94 -10.48 -12.09
C HIS A 146 -10.43 -9.45 -11.07
N GLY A 147 -10.20 -8.19 -11.51
CA GLY A 147 -9.69 -7.11 -10.66
C GLY A 147 -10.65 -6.70 -9.54
N LEU A 148 -11.95 -6.63 -9.84
CA LEU A 148 -12.98 -6.29 -8.86
C LEU A 148 -13.14 -7.38 -7.80
N ALA A 149 -13.21 -8.65 -8.22
CA ALA A 149 -13.42 -9.78 -7.31
C ALA A 149 -12.22 -10.03 -6.38
N ILE A 150 -11.00 -10.02 -6.92
CA ILE A 150 -9.78 -10.26 -6.13
C ILE A 150 -9.43 -9.04 -5.28
N GLY A 151 -9.46 -7.84 -5.86
CA GLY A 151 -9.11 -6.62 -5.15
C GLY A 151 -10.02 -6.36 -3.95
N SER A 152 -11.34 -6.57 -4.11
CA SER A 152 -12.28 -6.47 -2.99
C SER A 152 -12.02 -7.54 -1.94
N LEU A 153 -11.64 -8.77 -2.31
CA LEU A 153 -11.32 -9.83 -1.34
C LEU A 153 -10.05 -9.52 -0.54
N VAL A 154 -9.03 -8.93 -1.17
CA VAL A 154 -7.81 -8.46 -0.49
C VAL A 154 -8.16 -7.40 0.57
N ILE A 155 -8.96 -6.39 0.20
CA ILE A 155 -9.46 -5.38 1.14
C ILE A 155 -10.26 -6.04 2.26
N HIS A 156 -11.16 -6.97 1.92
CA HIS A 156 -12.03 -7.64 2.87
C HIS A 156 -11.23 -8.38 3.95
N VAL A 157 -10.26 -9.21 3.55
CA VAL A 157 -9.45 -10.00 4.49
C VAL A 157 -8.48 -9.12 5.28
N GLY A 158 -7.87 -8.11 4.64
CA GLY A 158 -7.05 -7.12 5.34
C GLY A 158 -7.83 -6.40 6.44
N ALA A 159 -9.02 -5.89 6.10
CA ALA A 159 -9.89 -5.20 7.05
C ALA A 159 -10.41 -6.13 8.17
N LEU A 160 -10.83 -7.35 7.83
CA LEU A 160 -11.21 -8.38 8.81
C LEU A 160 -10.08 -8.68 9.79
N SER A 161 -8.83 -8.78 9.31
CA SER A 161 -7.68 -9.07 10.16
C SER A 161 -7.44 -7.97 11.20
N LEU A 162 -7.64 -6.71 10.83
CA LEU A 162 -7.53 -5.56 11.74
C LEU A 162 -8.70 -5.51 12.72
N TRP A 163 -9.92 -5.80 12.25
CA TRP A 163 -11.13 -5.76 13.07
C TRP A 163 -11.20 -6.94 14.04
N VAL A 164 -11.22 -8.17 13.53
CA VAL A 164 -11.34 -9.40 14.32
C VAL A 164 -10.08 -9.62 15.14
N GLY A 165 -8.90 -9.44 14.53
CA GLY A 165 -7.63 -9.54 15.25
C GLY A 165 -7.51 -8.52 16.37
N GLY A 166 -7.84 -7.26 16.11
CA GLY A 166 -7.84 -6.23 17.16
C GLY A 166 -8.86 -6.49 18.26
N ALA A 167 -10.06 -7.01 17.94
CA ALA A 167 -11.06 -7.38 18.94
C ALA A 167 -10.58 -8.54 19.83
N ILE A 168 -9.96 -9.56 19.23
CA ILE A 168 -9.30 -10.65 19.98
C ILE A 168 -8.21 -10.09 20.88
N ALA A 169 -7.38 -9.17 20.37
CA ALA A 169 -6.33 -8.55 21.18
C ALA A 169 -6.91 -7.79 22.38
N ILE A 170 -7.94 -6.95 22.20
CA ILE A 170 -8.62 -6.27 23.31
C ILE A 170 -9.22 -7.26 24.32
N ALA A 171 -9.81 -8.36 23.85
CA ALA A 171 -10.36 -9.40 24.73
C ALA A 171 -9.28 -10.06 25.60
N LEU A 172 -8.07 -10.22 25.07
CA LEU A 172 -6.91 -10.82 25.73
C LEU A 172 -6.09 -9.83 26.57
N LEU A 173 -6.30 -8.52 26.44
CA LEU A 173 -5.66 -7.52 27.29
C LEU A 173 -6.17 -7.60 28.74
N ASP A 174 -5.27 -7.27 29.67
CA ASP A 174 -5.60 -7.07 31.08
C ASP A 174 -6.70 -6.00 31.22
N PRO A 175 -7.66 -6.16 32.16
CA PRO A 175 -8.77 -5.22 32.33
C PRO A 175 -8.34 -3.76 32.54
N GLU A 176 -7.16 -3.54 33.12
CA GLU A 176 -6.57 -2.22 33.40
C GLU A 176 -6.09 -1.50 32.12
N ASP A 177 -5.73 -2.24 31.07
CA ASP A 177 -5.21 -1.69 29.82
C ASP A 177 -6.31 -1.43 28.77
N ARG A 178 -7.48 -2.07 28.92
CA ARG A 178 -8.64 -1.86 28.01
C ARG A 178 -9.10 -0.39 27.92
N PRO A 179 -9.19 0.40 29.00
CA PRO A 179 -9.65 1.79 28.94
C PRO A 179 -8.83 2.66 27.98
N ILE A 180 -7.51 2.44 27.92
CA ILE A 180 -6.62 3.24 27.08
C ILE A 180 -6.54 2.75 25.62
N ALA A 181 -6.80 1.45 25.42
CA ALA A 181 -6.75 0.78 24.13
C ALA A 181 -8.05 0.94 23.31
N VAL A 182 -9.20 0.83 23.96
CA VAL A 182 -10.53 0.79 23.32
C VAL A 182 -10.83 2.01 22.44
N PRO A 183 -10.56 3.27 22.84
CA PRO A 183 -10.87 4.43 21.98
C PRO A 183 -10.13 4.41 20.64
N ARG A 184 -8.85 4.03 20.63
CA ARG A 184 -8.06 3.90 19.40
C ARG A 184 -8.52 2.72 18.56
N PHE A 185 -8.79 1.57 19.20
CA PHE A 185 -9.32 0.41 18.51
C PHE A 185 -10.69 0.68 17.89
N SER A 186 -11.57 1.44 18.56
CA SER A 186 -12.91 1.76 18.07
C SER A 186 -12.88 2.53 16.75
N GLU A 187 -11.94 3.47 16.58
CA GLU A 187 -11.73 4.14 15.29
C GLU A 187 -11.29 3.14 14.22
N ILE A 188 -10.27 2.31 14.50
CA ILE A 188 -9.78 1.30 13.56
C ILE A 188 -10.90 0.31 13.17
N ALA A 189 -11.65 -0.17 14.15
CA ALA A 189 -12.77 -1.08 13.97
C ALA A 189 -13.87 -0.48 13.10
N LEU A 190 -14.15 0.83 13.22
CA LEU A 190 -15.12 1.51 12.36
C LEU A 190 -14.66 1.54 10.89
N TRP A 191 -13.39 1.91 10.62
CA TRP A 191 -12.85 1.89 9.25
C TRP A 191 -12.83 0.47 8.68
N SER A 192 -12.40 -0.50 9.48
CA SER A 192 -12.41 -1.89 9.08
C SER A 192 -13.82 -2.42 8.83
N LEU A 193 -14.81 -2.07 9.66
CA LEU A 193 -16.21 -2.44 9.44
C LEU A 193 -16.73 -1.91 8.11
N ILE A 194 -16.52 -0.61 7.82
CA ILE A 194 -16.92 -0.01 6.54
C ILE A 194 -16.26 -0.74 5.38
N ALA A 195 -14.95 -0.98 5.46
CA ALA A 195 -14.20 -1.70 4.43
C ALA A 195 -14.73 -3.14 4.25
N VAL A 196 -15.02 -3.87 5.32
CA VAL A 196 -15.56 -5.24 5.30
C VAL A 196 -16.95 -5.28 4.67
N VAL A 197 -17.84 -4.35 5.04
CA VAL A 197 -19.19 -4.27 4.50
C VAL A 197 -19.15 -3.95 3.01
N VAL A 198 -18.44 -2.88 2.60
CA VAL A 198 -18.36 -2.47 1.19
C VAL A 198 -17.71 -3.55 0.34
N SER A 199 -16.55 -4.05 0.73
CA SER A 199 -15.86 -5.12 -0.01
C SER A 199 -16.66 -6.43 -0.04
N GLY A 200 -17.33 -6.77 1.06
CA GLY A 200 -18.19 -7.96 1.16
C GLY A 200 -19.40 -7.87 0.24
N SER A 201 -20.03 -6.69 0.14
CA SER A 201 -21.12 -6.43 -0.80
C SER A 201 -20.68 -6.56 -2.25
N VAL A 202 -19.51 -5.99 -2.61
CA VAL A 202 -18.94 -6.11 -3.95
C VAL A 202 -18.64 -7.58 -4.29
N ASN A 203 -18.05 -8.34 -3.36
CA ASN A 203 -17.75 -9.76 -3.58
C ASN A 203 -19.03 -10.62 -3.67
N ALA A 204 -20.06 -10.31 -2.87
CA ALA A 204 -21.34 -10.99 -2.93
C ALA A 204 -22.05 -10.72 -4.26
N TRP A 205 -22.06 -9.47 -4.72
CA TRP A 205 -22.62 -9.09 -6.01
C TRP A 205 -21.90 -9.82 -7.15
N ALA A 206 -20.57 -9.78 -7.20
CA ALA A 206 -19.78 -10.44 -8.25
C ALA A 206 -20.09 -11.95 -8.41
N ARG A 207 -20.54 -12.61 -7.33
CA ARG A 207 -20.82 -14.06 -7.32
C ARG A 207 -22.31 -14.41 -7.43
N LEU A 208 -23.22 -13.51 -7.08
CA LEU A 208 -24.67 -13.76 -6.99
C LEU A 208 -25.51 -12.93 -7.98
N ASP A 209 -24.89 -12.31 -8.98
CA ASP A 209 -25.55 -11.43 -9.98
C ASP A 209 -26.41 -12.17 -11.04
N PHE A 210 -26.89 -13.39 -10.74
CA PHE A 210 -27.77 -14.13 -11.65
C PHE A 210 -28.80 -14.97 -10.90
N GLN A 211 -29.98 -15.16 -11.51
CA GLN A 211 -31.14 -15.76 -10.84
C GLN A 211 -30.85 -17.16 -10.25
N GLY A 212 -30.13 -18.00 -10.99
CA GLY A 212 -29.79 -19.37 -10.54
C GLY A 212 -28.88 -19.44 -9.31
N ALA A 213 -28.17 -18.35 -8.97
CA ALA A 213 -27.27 -18.32 -7.83
C ALA A 213 -28.01 -18.28 -6.48
N TRP A 214 -29.22 -17.73 -6.44
CA TRP A 214 -29.93 -17.40 -5.19
C TRP A 214 -30.47 -18.62 -4.44
N ASN A 215 -30.69 -19.75 -5.12
CA ASN A 215 -31.15 -20.99 -4.50
C ASN A 215 -30.00 -22.00 -4.30
N THR A 216 -28.85 -21.52 -3.80
CA THR A 216 -27.67 -22.35 -3.55
C THR A 216 -27.25 -22.28 -2.08
N ALA A 217 -26.60 -23.34 -1.58
CA ALA A 217 -25.98 -23.32 -0.25
C ALA A 217 -25.01 -22.14 -0.08
N TYR A 218 -24.34 -21.75 -1.17
CA TYR A 218 -23.47 -20.58 -1.24
C TYR A 218 -24.21 -19.29 -0.88
N ALA A 219 -25.36 -19.03 -1.53
CA ALA A 219 -26.16 -17.84 -1.25
C ALA A 219 -26.69 -17.79 0.18
N TYR A 220 -27.16 -18.93 0.73
CA TYR A 220 -27.64 -18.99 2.12
C TYR A 220 -26.55 -18.65 3.15
N VAL A 221 -25.32 -19.12 2.93
CA VAL A 221 -24.18 -18.77 3.81
C VAL A 221 -23.82 -17.29 3.68
N VAL A 222 -23.90 -16.70 2.47
CA VAL A 222 -23.71 -15.25 2.28
C VAL A 222 -24.79 -14.45 3.04
N ILE A 223 -26.06 -14.82 2.92
CA ILE A 223 -27.17 -14.16 3.63
C ILE A 223 -26.97 -14.25 5.16
N ALA A 224 -26.60 -15.42 5.67
CA ALA A 224 -26.32 -15.60 7.09
C ALA A 224 -25.13 -14.74 7.57
N LYS A 225 -24.06 -14.60 6.77
CA LYS A 225 -22.97 -13.65 7.08
C LYS A 225 -23.46 -12.21 7.14
N ILE A 226 -24.33 -11.79 6.22
CA ILE A 226 -24.91 -10.44 6.24
C ILE A 226 -25.72 -10.23 7.53
N ALA A 227 -26.58 -11.20 7.90
CA ALA A 227 -27.36 -11.14 9.12
C ALA A 227 -26.48 -11.05 10.39
N MET A 228 -25.45 -11.89 10.50
CA MET A 228 -24.49 -11.84 11.61
C MET A 228 -23.72 -10.52 11.67
N THR A 229 -23.36 -9.95 10.52
CA THR A 229 -22.70 -8.64 10.45
C THR A 229 -23.63 -7.53 10.94
N LEU A 230 -24.91 -7.56 10.58
CA LEU A 230 -25.91 -6.61 11.09
C LEU A 230 -26.11 -6.73 12.60
N VAL A 231 -26.10 -7.96 13.14
CA VAL A 231 -26.12 -8.19 14.60
C VAL A 231 -24.90 -7.55 15.26
N LEU A 232 -23.69 -7.77 14.74
CA LEU A 232 -22.46 -7.15 15.27
C LEU A 232 -22.52 -5.61 15.23
N ILE A 233 -23.00 -5.02 14.13
CA ILE A 233 -23.17 -3.56 14.01
C ILE A 233 -24.15 -3.05 15.08
N THR A 234 -25.27 -3.74 15.27
CA THR A 234 -26.30 -3.37 16.23
C THR A 234 -25.77 -3.43 17.66
N ILE A 235 -25.07 -4.52 18.02
CA ILE A 235 -24.43 -4.67 19.34
C ILE A 235 -23.42 -3.54 19.56
N GLY A 236 -22.53 -3.28 18.59
CA GLY A 236 -21.53 -2.22 18.70
C GLY A 236 -22.14 -0.82 18.83
N TYR A 237 -23.23 -0.52 18.11
CA TYR A 237 -23.96 0.74 18.21
C TYR A 237 -24.64 0.93 19.56
N LEU A 238 -25.39 -0.09 20.02
CA LEU A 238 -26.04 -0.07 21.34
C LEU A 238 -25.01 0.05 22.46
N HIS A 239 -23.87 -0.61 22.31
CA HIS A 239 -22.79 -0.54 23.28
C HIS A 239 -22.20 0.87 23.36
N ARG A 240 -21.86 1.48 22.22
CA ARG A 240 -21.29 2.84 22.17
C ARG A 240 -22.24 3.89 22.73
N THR A 241 -23.53 3.78 22.42
CA THR A 241 -24.55 4.71 22.91
C THR A 241 -24.84 4.54 24.41
N ASN A 242 -24.79 3.31 24.94
CA ASN A 242 -24.96 3.04 26.36
C ASN A 242 -23.74 3.44 27.21
N LEU A 243 -22.52 3.23 26.70
CA LEU A 243 -21.29 3.70 27.33
C LEU A 243 -21.27 5.21 27.48
N ALA A 244 -21.73 5.94 26.46
CA ALA A 244 -21.78 7.41 26.50
C ALA A 244 -22.74 7.98 27.56
N LYS A 245 -23.67 7.16 28.09
CA LYS A 245 -24.67 7.55 29.09
C LYS A 245 -24.30 7.16 30.53
N ARG A 246 -23.20 6.43 30.74
CA ARG A 246 -22.81 5.92 32.07
C ARG A 246 -21.58 6.65 32.60
N ASP A 247 -21.65 7.09 33.86
CA ASP A 247 -20.54 7.76 34.55
C ASP A 247 -19.40 6.81 34.93
N ARG A 248 -19.66 5.49 34.97
CA ARG A 248 -18.66 4.44 35.24
C ARG A 248 -18.85 3.25 34.31
N ILE A 249 -17.73 2.75 33.77
CA ILE A 249 -17.69 1.59 32.89
C ILE A 249 -17.59 0.32 33.74
N ASP A 250 -18.56 -0.58 33.62
CA ASP A 250 -18.47 -1.95 34.17
C ASP A 250 -17.55 -2.78 33.28
N TRP A 251 -16.27 -2.84 33.64
CA TRP A 251 -15.23 -3.54 32.87
C TRP A 251 -15.42 -5.06 32.80
N LEU A 252 -16.13 -5.66 33.76
CA LEU A 252 -16.47 -7.09 33.74
C LEU A 252 -17.58 -7.37 32.72
N GLY A 253 -18.68 -6.61 32.76
CA GLY A 253 -19.74 -6.68 31.76
C GLY A 253 -19.22 -6.37 30.36
N PHE A 254 -18.34 -5.37 30.24
CA PHE A 254 -17.67 -4.99 29.01
C PHE A 254 -16.85 -6.15 28.42
N GLY A 255 -16.06 -6.85 29.25
CA GLY A 255 -15.29 -8.02 28.82
C GLY A 255 -16.16 -9.16 28.30
N ARG A 256 -17.29 -9.45 28.95
CA ARG A 256 -18.25 -10.48 28.49
C ARG A 256 -18.86 -10.13 27.14
N LEU A 257 -19.17 -8.86 26.90
CA LEU A 257 -19.73 -8.40 25.65
C LEU A 257 -18.72 -8.51 24.49
N ILE A 258 -17.48 -8.05 24.71
CA ILE A 258 -16.40 -8.21 23.72
C ILE A 258 -16.19 -9.69 23.40
N PHE A 259 -16.21 -10.56 24.41
CA PHE A 259 -16.09 -11.99 24.18
C PHE A 259 -17.22 -12.53 23.29
N ALA A 260 -18.46 -12.12 23.52
CA ALA A 260 -19.60 -12.50 22.68
C ALA A 260 -19.47 -11.97 21.24
N GLU A 261 -19.04 -10.71 21.06
CA GLU A 261 -18.76 -10.13 19.74
C GLU A 261 -17.66 -10.92 19.01
N VAL A 262 -16.55 -11.23 19.69
CA VAL A 262 -15.45 -12.03 19.15
C VAL A 262 -15.93 -13.43 18.74
N LEU A 263 -16.80 -14.07 19.53
CA LEU A 263 -17.36 -15.38 19.19
C LEU A 263 -18.18 -15.33 17.89
N ILE A 264 -19.06 -14.32 17.76
CA ILE A 264 -19.87 -14.11 16.54
C ILE A 264 -18.95 -13.83 15.33
N MET A 265 -17.90 -13.02 15.51
CA MET A 265 -16.91 -12.75 14.46
C MET A 265 -16.17 -14.01 14.04
N ILE A 266 -15.73 -14.85 14.99
CA ILE A 266 -15.05 -16.12 14.71
C ILE A 266 -15.94 -17.03 13.86
N VAL A 267 -17.22 -17.17 14.22
CA VAL A 267 -18.19 -17.97 13.44
C VAL A 267 -18.38 -17.36 12.04
N THR A 268 -18.51 -16.03 11.93
CA THR A 268 -18.66 -15.33 10.65
C THR A 268 -17.44 -15.52 9.73
N VAL A 269 -16.23 -15.50 10.30
CA VAL A 269 -14.97 -15.77 9.59
C VAL A 269 -14.88 -17.23 9.17
N ALA A 270 -15.30 -18.19 10.01
CA ALA A 270 -15.36 -19.61 9.66
C ALA A 270 -16.29 -19.87 8.48
N MET A 271 -17.45 -19.21 8.43
CA MET A 271 -18.35 -19.25 7.27
C MET A 271 -17.70 -18.67 6.01
N GLY A 272 -16.93 -17.58 6.15
CA GLY A 272 -16.14 -17.03 5.05
C GLY A 272 -15.05 -17.98 4.53
N ALA A 273 -14.36 -18.68 5.44
CA ALA A 273 -13.36 -19.68 5.09
C ALA A 273 -14.00 -20.86 4.33
N TRP A 274 -15.20 -21.29 4.76
CA TRP A 274 -15.99 -22.29 4.04
C TRP A 274 -16.37 -21.82 2.63
N LEU A 275 -16.89 -20.60 2.48
CA LEU A 275 -17.21 -20.02 1.15
C LEU A 275 -16.00 -19.93 0.22
N SER A 276 -14.80 -19.72 0.78
CA SER A 276 -13.56 -19.64 0.00
C SER A 276 -13.05 -21.01 -0.47
N SER A 277 -13.48 -22.09 0.18
CA SER A 277 -13.07 -23.47 -0.16
C SER A 277 -14.12 -24.24 -0.97
N ASN A 278 -15.31 -23.66 -1.17
CA ASN A 278 -16.37 -24.22 -2.01
C ASN A 278 -16.49 -23.43 -3.31
N GLN A 279 -16.85 -24.12 -4.39
CA GLN A 279 -17.07 -23.48 -5.68
C GLN A 279 -18.24 -22.51 -5.62
N ALA A 280 -18.09 -21.36 -6.27
CA ALA A 280 -19.18 -20.42 -6.45
C ALA A 280 -20.20 -21.00 -7.45
N PRO A 281 -21.48 -20.55 -7.41
CA PRO A 281 -22.48 -20.98 -8.38
C PRO A 281 -22.03 -20.73 -9.83
N GLU A 282 -22.14 -21.74 -10.69
CA GLU A 282 -21.78 -21.62 -12.10
C GLU A 282 -22.90 -21.00 -12.94
N ARG A 283 -22.52 -20.25 -13.97
CA ARG A 283 -23.50 -19.70 -14.93
C ARG A 283 -23.95 -20.82 -15.90
N PRO A 284 -25.23 -20.84 -16.34
CA PRO A 284 -25.77 -21.93 -17.17
C PRO A 284 -25.10 -22.14 -18.54
N THR A 285 -24.38 -21.14 -19.05
CA THR A 285 -23.69 -21.19 -20.35
C THR A 285 -22.19 -21.00 -20.14
N PRO A 286 -21.35 -22.00 -20.45
CA PRO A 286 -19.90 -21.82 -20.41
C PRO A 286 -19.50 -20.79 -21.48
N PRO A 287 -18.69 -19.78 -21.15
CA PRO A 287 -18.22 -18.81 -22.13
C PRO A 287 -17.42 -19.53 -23.22
N LYS A 288 -17.53 -19.06 -24.48
CA LYS A 288 -16.61 -19.47 -25.55
C LYS A 288 -15.19 -19.16 -25.10
N PHE A 289 -14.23 -20.05 -25.41
CA PHE A 289 -12.83 -19.82 -25.09
C PHE A 289 -12.36 -18.49 -25.68
N ASP A 290 -11.91 -17.59 -24.81
CA ASP A 290 -11.34 -16.29 -25.15
C ASP A 290 -9.90 -16.26 -24.61
N PRO A 291 -8.87 -16.21 -25.47
CA PRO A 291 -7.46 -16.11 -25.05
C PRO A 291 -7.21 -14.94 -24.11
N ALA A 292 -7.86 -13.80 -24.33
CA ALA A 292 -7.69 -12.62 -23.50
C ALA A 292 -8.22 -12.84 -22.08
N ILE A 293 -9.38 -13.47 -21.93
CA ILE A 293 -9.93 -13.82 -20.61
C ILE A 293 -9.03 -14.85 -19.94
N ALA A 294 -8.51 -15.82 -20.68
CA ALA A 294 -7.63 -16.85 -20.13
C ALA A 294 -6.29 -16.29 -19.61
N VAL A 295 -5.74 -15.26 -20.26
CA VAL A 295 -4.44 -14.67 -19.92
C VAL A 295 -4.57 -13.47 -18.96
N SER A 296 -5.47 -12.52 -19.28
CA SER A 296 -5.61 -11.25 -18.54
C SER A 296 -6.77 -11.24 -17.55
N GLY A 297 -7.71 -12.20 -17.65
CA GLY A 297 -8.95 -12.20 -16.85
C GLY A 297 -9.99 -11.18 -17.33
N ILE A 298 -9.74 -10.48 -18.44
CA ILE A 298 -10.58 -9.43 -19.00
C ILE A 298 -10.81 -9.73 -20.48
N SER A 299 -12.01 -9.45 -20.99
CA SER A 299 -12.31 -9.60 -22.42
C SER A 299 -11.58 -8.56 -23.26
N THR A 300 -11.15 -8.92 -24.46
CA THR A 300 -10.51 -7.96 -25.37
C THR A 300 -11.43 -6.78 -25.67
N PRO A 301 -11.05 -5.53 -25.36
CA PRO A 301 -11.86 -4.38 -25.67
C PRO A 301 -11.91 -4.16 -27.20
N PRO A 302 -12.97 -3.50 -27.72
CA PRO A 302 -12.97 -3.01 -29.10
C PRO A 302 -11.80 -2.06 -29.37
N ALA A 303 -11.48 -1.79 -30.64
CA ALA A 303 -10.38 -0.89 -31.01
C ALA A 303 -10.45 0.47 -30.28
N PRO A 304 -9.31 1.03 -29.86
CA PRO A 304 -9.30 2.26 -29.09
C PRO A 304 -9.87 3.43 -29.89
N THR A 305 -10.67 4.25 -29.21
CA THR A 305 -11.14 5.57 -29.69
C THR A 305 -11.07 6.53 -28.53
N TRP A 306 -11.01 7.84 -28.77
CA TRP A 306 -10.99 8.84 -27.69
C TRP A 306 -12.11 8.62 -26.66
N ASN A 307 -13.33 8.36 -27.13
CA ASN A 307 -14.47 8.07 -26.26
C ASN A 307 -14.23 6.83 -25.37
N ARG A 308 -13.70 5.74 -25.94
CA ARG A 308 -13.43 4.52 -25.16
C ARG A 308 -12.26 4.72 -24.19
N ILE A 309 -11.22 5.44 -24.60
CA ILE A 309 -10.07 5.70 -23.73
C ILE A 309 -10.50 6.52 -22.50
N PHE A 310 -11.32 7.56 -22.68
CA PHE A 310 -11.75 8.42 -21.57
C PHE A 310 -12.89 7.86 -20.72
N PHE A 311 -13.79 7.06 -21.29
CA PHE A 311 -15.04 6.67 -20.63
C PHE A 311 -15.23 5.16 -20.43
N SER A 312 -14.40 4.29 -21.02
CA SER A 312 -14.38 2.89 -20.58
C SER A 312 -13.82 2.79 -19.16
N TYR A 313 -14.24 1.77 -18.43
CA TYR A 313 -13.85 1.59 -17.03
C TYR A 313 -13.84 0.11 -16.67
N GLU A 314 -12.68 -0.37 -16.22
CA GLU A 314 -12.47 -1.73 -15.71
C GLU A 314 -12.00 -1.63 -14.24
N PRO A 315 -12.89 -1.80 -13.26
CA PRO A 315 -12.61 -1.48 -11.87
C PRO A 315 -11.54 -2.39 -11.24
N ASP A 316 -10.42 -1.80 -10.80
CA ASP A 316 -9.48 -2.45 -9.87
C ASP A 316 -9.89 -2.09 -8.44
N ALA A 317 -10.61 -3.02 -7.79
CA ALA A 317 -11.14 -2.75 -6.46
C ALA A 317 -10.05 -2.49 -5.41
N LEU A 318 -8.85 -3.07 -5.55
CA LEU A 318 -7.76 -2.84 -4.62
C LEU A 318 -7.22 -1.42 -4.77
N MET A 319 -6.93 -1.01 -6.00
CA MET A 319 -6.44 0.35 -6.27
C MET A 319 -7.48 1.39 -5.85
N ILE A 320 -8.75 1.22 -6.25
CA ILE A 320 -9.85 2.09 -5.84
C ILE A 320 -9.95 2.19 -4.32
N GLY A 321 -9.84 1.06 -3.60
CA GLY A 321 -9.86 1.06 -2.13
C GLY A 321 -8.69 1.84 -1.50
N LEU A 322 -7.48 1.72 -2.07
CA LEU A 322 -6.31 2.50 -1.64
C LEU A 322 -6.53 4.00 -1.89
N LEU A 323 -7.03 4.37 -3.06
CA LEU A 323 -7.31 5.76 -3.44
C LEU A 323 -8.40 6.38 -2.56
N ILE A 324 -9.51 5.67 -2.33
CA ILE A 324 -10.58 6.10 -1.42
C ILE A 324 -10.02 6.31 -0.01
N THR A 325 -9.17 5.39 0.47
CA THR A 325 -8.54 5.53 1.80
C THR A 325 -7.64 6.76 1.86
N ALA A 326 -6.82 7.00 0.83
CA ALA A 326 -5.97 8.18 0.74
C ALA A 326 -6.79 9.48 0.73
N VAL A 327 -7.86 9.54 -0.07
CA VAL A 327 -8.78 10.68 -0.11
C VAL A 327 -9.46 10.91 1.24
N ALA A 328 -9.98 9.86 1.86
CA ALA A 328 -10.68 9.98 3.13
C ALA A 328 -9.76 10.48 4.25
N LEU A 329 -8.50 10.01 4.28
CA LEU A 329 -7.48 10.49 5.22
C LEU A 329 -7.08 11.95 4.94
N TYR A 330 -6.90 12.32 3.67
CA TYR A 330 -6.56 13.69 3.27
C TYR A 330 -7.69 14.66 3.65
N VAL A 331 -8.94 14.33 3.29
CA VAL A 331 -10.12 15.14 3.64
C VAL A 331 -10.29 15.22 5.16
N LYS A 332 -10.11 14.13 5.90
CA LYS A 332 -10.10 14.16 7.39
C LYS A 332 -9.05 15.13 7.92
N GLY A 333 -7.83 15.12 7.36
CA GLY A 333 -6.78 16.08 7.71
C GLY A 333 -7.22 17.53 7.47
N VAL A 334 -7.71 17.85 6.28
CA VAL A 334 -8.18 19.20 5.93
C VAL A 334 -9.34 19.66 6.84
N MET A 335 -10.30 18.76 7.12
CA MET A 335 -11.41 19.04 8.03
C MET A 335 -10.94 19.33 9.46
N VAL A 336 -9.99 18.54 9.99
CA VAL A 336 -9.42 18.76 11.32
C VAL A 336 -8.72 20.12 11.40
N LEU A 337 -7.95 20.48 10.38
CA LEU A 337 -7.21 21.74 10.33
C LEU A 337 -8.18 22.94 10.23
N THR A 338 -9.18 22.84 9.37
CA THR A 338 -10.20 23.89 9.17
C THR A 338 -11.04 24.10 10.44
N ARG A 339 -11.44 23.02 11.13
CA ARG A 339 -12.17 23.10 12.41
C ARG A 339 -11.37 23.74 13.54
N ARG A 340 -10.04 23.72 13.46
CA ARG A 340 -9.15 24.42 14.41
C ARG A 340 -8.97 25.91 14.08
N GLY A 341 -9.51 26.39 12.95
CA GLY A 341 -9.36 27.77 12.48
C GLY A 341 -8.14 28.00 11.58
N ASP A 342 -7.37 26.96 11.27
CA ASP A 342 -6.23 27.04 10.37
C ASP A 342 -6.70 27.00 8.90
N LYS A 343 -6.00 27.73 8.02
CA LYS A 343 -6.28 27.70 6.57
C LYS A 343 -5.43 26.64 5.87
N TRP A 344 -6.05 25.82 5.01
CA TRP A 344 -5.37 24.94 4.06
C TRP A 344 -5.50 25.50 2.63
N PRO A 345 -4.41 25.67 1.86
CA PRO A 345 -4.50 26.19 0.50
C PRO A 345 -5.30 25.25 -0.41
N VAL A 346 -6.36 25.76 -1.06
CA VAL A 346 -7.25 24.98 -1.94
C VAL A 346 -6.48 24.34 -3.10
N GLY A 347 -5.46 25.02 -3.62
CA GLY A 347 -4.59 24.48 -4.69
C GLY A 347 -3.90 23.16 -4.32
N ARG A 348 -3.60 22.92 -3.03
CA ARG A 348 -3.05 21.64 -2.56
C ARG A 348 -4.09 20.53 -2.65
N THR A 349 -5.33 20.81 -2.24
CA THR A 349 -6.43 19.85 -2.34
C THR A 349 -6.76 19.52 -3.81
N ILE A 350 -6.74 20.52 -4.70
CA ILE A 350 -6.95 20.31 -6.14
C ILE A 350 -5.83 19.45 -6.72
N ALA A 351 -4.56 19.77 -6.45
CA ALA A 351 -3.42 19.00 -6.94
C ALA A 351 -3.47 17.54 -6.45
N PHE A 352 -3.79 17.32 -5.18
CA PHE A 352 -3.99 15.98 -4.62
C PHE A 352 -5.11 15.24 -5.34
N GLY A 353 -6.28 15.87 -5.54
CA GLY A 353 -7.40 15.29 -6.25
C GLY A 353 -7.08 14.90 -7.70
N LEU A 354 -6.34 15.76 -8.42
CA LEU A 354 -5.87 15.46 -9.77
C LEU A 354 -4.88 14.29 -9.80
N GLY A 355 -3.97 14.22 -8.80
CA GLY A 355 -3.06 13.08 -8.65
C GLY A 355 -3.82 11.76 -8.43
N ILE A 356 -4.83 11.76 -7.56
CA ILE A 356 -5.70 10.60 -7.31
C ILE A 356 -6.46 10.20 -8.58
N ALA A 357 -7.08 11.15 -9.28
CA ALA A 357 -7.82 10.90 -10.51
C ALA A 357 -6.92 10.35 -11.63
N ALA A 358 -5.67 10.83 -11.72
CA ALA A 358 -4.69 10.33 -12.67
C ALA A 358 -4.29 8.87 -12.39
N ILE A 359 -4.14 8.47 -11.12
CA ILE A 359 -3.90 7.06 -10.76
C ILE A 359 -5.10 6.22 -11.17
N ASP A 360 -6.31 6.62 -10.77
CA ASP A 360 -7.54 5.90 -11.09
C ASP A 360 -7.74 5.72 -12.60
N PHE A 361 -7.49 6.77 -13.38
CA PHE A 361 -7.56 6.72 -14.84
C PHE A 361 -6.57 5.72 -15.45
N ALA A 362 -5.34 5.69 -14.94
CA ALA A 362 -4.28 4.81 -15.43
C ALA A 362 -4.39 3.35 -14.96
N THR A 363 -5.17 3.07 -13.90
CA THR A 363 -5.32 1.71 -13.35
C THR A 363 -6.69 1.09 -13.61
N SER A 364 -7.75 1.90 -13.57
CA SER A 364 -9.15 1.45 -13.65
C SER A 364 -9.95 2.14 -14.76
N GLY A 365 -9.52 3.32 -15.21
CA GLY A 365 -10.10 3.98 -16.38
C GLY A 365 -9.79 3.26 -17.69
N GLY A 366 -10.26 3.83 -18.80
CA GLY A 366 -10.08 3.24 -20.12
C GLY A 366 -8.60 3.09 -20.48
N LEU A 367 -7.75 4.01 -20.04
CA LEU A 367 -6.30 3.86 -20.21
C LEU A 367 -5.76 2.61 -19.50
N GLY A 368 -6.15 2.37 -18.25
CA GLY A 368 -5.80 1.15 -17.52
C GLY A 368 -6.29 -0.12 -18.21
N LEU A 369 -7.51 -0.09 -18.78
CA LEU A 369 -8.04 -1.20 -19.57
C LEU A 369 -7.16 -1.47 -20.81
N TYR A 370 -6.89 -0.46 -21.65
CA TYR A 370 -6.09 -0.64 -22.88
C TYR A 370 -4.62 -0.98 -22.58
N ALA A 371 -4.08 -0.56 -21.43
CA ALA A 371 -2.73 -0.90 -21.00
C ALA A 371 -2.48 -2.41 -20.85
N HIS A 372 -3.53 -3.22 -20.66
CA HIS A 372 -3.40 -4.68 -20.62
C HIS A 372 -3.24 -5.30 -22.03
N PHE A 373 -3.59 -4.57 -23.09
CA PHE A 373 -3.69 -5.11 -24.45
C PHE A 373 -2.68 -4.55 -25.45
N ALA A 374 -2.03 -3.44 -25.12
CA ALA A 374 -1.05 -2.80 -25.98
C ALA A 374 0.07 -2.14 -25.15
N PHE A 375 1.30 -2.32 -25.61
CA PHE A 375 2.50 -1.79 -24.97
C PHE A 375 2.50 -0.26 -25.00
N SER A 376 2.04 0.37 -26.09
CA SER A 376 1.96 1.83 -26.19
C SER A 376 1.07 2.43 -25.09
N TYR A 377 -0.12 1.86 -24.86
CA TYR A 377 -1.02 2.27 -23.78
C TYR A 377 -0.48 1.92 -22.39
N HIS A 378 0.19 0.77 -22.26
CA HIS A 378 0.92 0.43 -21.03
C HIS A 378 1.94 1.52 -20.68
N MET A 379 2.71 2.00 -21.66
CA MET A 379 3.69 3.06 -21.46
C MET A 379 3.02 4.37 -21.06
N VAL A 380 1.92 4.78 -21.72
CA VAL A 380 1.16 5.98 -21.31
C VAL A 380 0.69 5.84 -19.85
N ALA A 381 0.09 4.72 -19.48
CA ALA A 381 -0.38 4.47 -18.12
C ALA A 381 0.76 4.57 -17.10
N HIS A 382 1.89 3.92 -17.37
CA HIS A 382 3.05 3.91 -16.47
C HIS A 382 3.76 5.28 -16.38
N MET A 383 3.75 6.08 -17.44
CA MET A 383 4.20 7.48 -17.38
C MET A 383 3.28 8.36 -16.54
N ILE A 384 1.96 8.15 -16.61
CA ILE A 384 1.01 8.84 -15.72
C ILE A 384 1.26 8.45 -14.26
N LEU A 385 1.40 7.15 -13.98
CA LEU A 385 1.64 6.62 -12.63
C LEU A 385 3.00 7.03 -12.06
N GLY A 386 4.04 7.07 -12.89
CA GLY A 386 5.41 7.41 -12.49
C GLY A 386 5.68 8.91 -12.42
N MET A 387 4.99 9.74 -13.21
CA MET A 387 5.31 11.16 -13.33
C MET A 387 4.15 12.07 -12.95
N ILE A 388 3.05 12.00 -13.69
CA ILE A 388 1.97 12.99 -13.59
C ILE A 388 1.24 12.90 -12.25
N ALA A 389 0.81 11.70 -11.86
CA ALA A 389 0.11 11.48 -10.60
C ALA A 389 0.97 11.85 -9.38
N PRO A 390 2.23 11.38 -9.26
CA PRO A 390 3.11 11.75 -8.15
C PRO A 390 3.33 13.25 -7.97
N ILE A 391 3.46 14.02 -9.06
CA ILE A 391 3.58 15.49 -8.98
C ILE A 391 2.34 16.08 -8.30
N GLY A 392 1.14 15.67 -8.72
CA GLY A 392 -0.11 16.13 -8.11
C GLY A 392 -0.20 15.79 -6.61
N ILE A 393 0.17 14.56 -6.25
CA ILE A 393 0.16 14.09 -4.84
C ILE A 393 1.18 14.87 -4.00
N VAL A 394 2.41 15.06 -4.47
CA VAL A 394 3.47 15.79 -3.74
C VAL A 394 3.09 17.26 -3.55
N LEU A 395 2.53 17.91 -4.57
CA LEU A 395 2.03 19.28 -4.46
C LEU A 395 0.86 19.39 -3.47
N GLY A 396 0.13 18.29 -3.24
CA GLY A 396 -0.86 18.16 -2.18
C GLY A 396 -0.31 18.24 -0.76
N ALA A 397 1.01 18.09 -0.56
CA ALA A 397 1.71 18.11 0.72
C ALA A 397 1.11 17.18 1.81
N PRO A 398 0.86 15.89 1.50
CA PRO A 398 0.20 14.96 2.41
C PRO A 398 0.99 14.74 3.71
N ILE A 399 2.33 14.76 3.67
CA ILE A 399 3.16 14.56 4.88
C ILE A 399 3.02 15.78 5.81
N THR A 400 3.05 16.99 5.26
CA THR A 400 2.81 18.22 6.02
C THR A 400 1.43 18.21 6.66
N LEU A 401 0.40 17.80 5.91
CA LEU A 401 -0.96 17.71 6.43
C LEU A 401 -1.01 16.71 7.60
N ALA A 402 -0.47 15.50 7.40
CA ALA A 402 -0.40 14.47 8.41
C ALA A 402 0.31 14.95 9.69
N LEU A 403 1.47 15.62 9.56
CA LEU A 403 2.20 16.15 10.72
C LEU A 403 1.44 17.24 11.48
N ARG A 404 0.54 17.97 10.82
CA ARG A 404 -0.30 19.01 11.46
C ARG A 404 -1.57 18.45 12.10
N THR A 405 -2.07 17.31 11.63
CA THR A 405 -3.39 16.79 12.02
C THR A 405 -3.34 15.52 12.85
N LEU A 406 -2.28 14.71 12.73
CA LEU A 406 -2.14 13.46 13.50
C LEU A 406 -2.09 13.73 15.02
N PRO A 407 -2.69 12.85 15.83
CA PRO A 407 -2.74 13.00 17.28
C PRO A 407 -1.33 12.90 17.89
N GLN A 408 -1.13 13.66 18.97
CA GLN A 408 0.03 13.56 19.85
C GLN A 408 -0.08 12.30 20.74
N GLY A 409 0.98 12.03 21.52
CA GLY A 409 0.93 11.01 22.59
C GLY A 409 -0.18 11.30 23.61
N ARG A 410 -0.76 10.23 24.19
CA ARG A 410 -1.77 10.31 25.25
C ARG A 410 -1.16 10.73 26.58
N THR A 411 0.12 10.42 26.79
CA THR A 411 0.91 10.83 27.96
C THR A 411 2.14 11.61 27.51
N LYS A 412 2.87 12.20 28.47
CA LYS A 412 4.11 12.95 28.18
C LYS A 412 5.22 12.07 27.62
N ASP A 413 5.27 10.81 28.04
CA ASP A 413 6.31 9.85 27.66
C ASP A 413 5.96 9.07 26.39
N GLU A 414 4.69 9.05 25.98
CA GLU A 414 4.25 8.36 24.76
C GLU A 414 4.65 9.17 23.52
N ARG A 415 5.36 8.53 22.57
CA ARG A 415 5.71 9.16 21.29
C ARG A 415 4.48 9.39 20.42
N GLY A 416 3.55 8.44 20.42
CA GLY A 416 2.30 8.50 19.65
C GLY A 416 2.49 8.45 18.14
N VAL A 417 1.38 8.56 17.40
CA VAL A 417 1.35 8.36 15.93
C VAL A 417 2.12 9.46 15.20
N ARG A 418 1.92 10.73 15.58
CA ARG A 418 2.67 11.86 14.99
C ARG A 418 4.17 11.75 15.26
N GLY A 419 4.56 11.44 16.50
CA GLY A 419 5.98 11.29 16.85
C GLY A 419 6.62 10.09 16.14
N THR A 420 5.86 9.03 15.88
CA THR A 420 6.33 7.86 15.12
C THR A 420 6.57 8.22 13.65
N LEU A 421 5.67 8.98 13.01
CA LEU A 421 5.90 9.51 11.66
C LEU A 421 7.13 10.43 11.62
N LEU A 422 7.30 11.32 12.60
CA LEU A 422 8.49 12.16 12.70
C LEU A 422 9.77 11.34 12.85
N ALA A 423 9.76 10.30 13.68
CA ALA A 423 10.90 9.41 13.87
C ALA A 423 11.25 8.63 12.60
N GLU A 424 10.24 8.21 11.83
CA GLU A 424 10.44 7.55 10.54
C GLU A 424 11.05 8.49 9.50
N LEU A 425 10.52 9.71 9.40
CA LEU A 425 11.07 10.73 8.51
C LEU A 425 12.55 11.00 8.82
N HIS A 426 12.96 11.06 10.08
CA HIS A 426 14.37 11.31 10.45
C HIS A 426 15.22 10.02 10.56
N SER A 427 14.72 8.87 10.08
CA SER A 427 15.43 7.60 10.17
C SER A 427 16.61 7.54 9.19
N LYS A 428 17.57 6.62 9.46
CA LYS A 428 18.69 6.36 8.53
C LYS A 428 18.20 5.88 7.16
N LEU A 429 17.10 5.12 7.14
CA LEU A 429 16.49 4.64 5.90
C LEU A 429 15.88 5.79 5.12
N ALA A 430 15.15 6.69 5.77
CA ALA A 430 14.63 7.88 5.13
C ALA A 430 15.75 8.76 4.56
N ILE A 431 16.85 8.97 5.28
CA ILE A 431 18.04 9.68 4.77
C ILE A 431 18.63 9.00 3.53
N PHE A 432 18.65 7.66 3.50
CA PHE A 432 19.15 6.90 2.36
C PHE A 432 18.23 7.05 1.14
N TYR A 433 16.93 6.80 1.27
CA TYR A 433 15.98 6.86 0.16
C TYR A 433 15.77 8.28 -0.37
N THR A 434 15.81 9.30 0.51
CA THR A 434 15.66 10.71 0.10
C THR A 434 16.96 11.33 -0.43
N ASN A 435 18.04 10.55 -0.56
CA ASN A 435 19.21 10.96 -1.32
C ASN A 435 18.82 11.08 -2.81
N PRO A 436 19.11 12.20 -3.49
CA PRO A 436 18.66 12.41 -4.86
C PRO A 436 19.22 11.40 -5.87
N ILE A 437 20.43 10.87 -5.65
CA ILE A 437 21.00 9.84 -6.52
C ILE A 437 20.26 8.50 -6.34
N VAL A 438 19.91 8.17 -5.09
CA VAL A 438 19.14 6.96 -4.78
C VAL A 438 17.73 7.08 -5.35
N ALA A 439 17.09 8.24 -5.18
CA ALA A 439 15.78 8.51 -5.76
C ALA A 439 15.81 8.41 -7.30
N LEU A 440 16.83 8.97 -7.96
CA LEU A 440 17.04 8.84 -9.40
C LEU A 440 17.25 7.38 -9.82
N ALA A 441 18.04 6.60 -9.06
CA ALA A 441 18.27 5.19 -9.35
C ALA A 441 16.99 4.35 -9.23
N PHE A 442 16.12 4.63 -8.26
CA PHE A 442 14.81 3.98 -8.18
C PHE A 442 13.86 4.44 -9.28
N PHE A 443 13.92 5.71 -9.67
CA PHE A 443 13.08 6.28 -10.71
C PHE A 443 13.46 5.74 -12.10
N ASP A 444 14.63 6.09 -12.63
CA ASP A 444 15.04 5.69 -13.98
C ASP A 444 15.74 4.34 -14.00
N GLY A 445 16.56 4.02 -13.00
CA GLY A 445 17.26 2.72 -12.97
C GLY A 445 16.30 1.52 -12.94
N SER A 446 15.11 1.70 -12.34
CA SER A 446 14.09 0.65 -12.36
C SER A 446 13.48 0.39 -13.73
N LEU A 447 13.47 1.40 -14.63
CA LEU A 447 13.03 1.22 -16.03
C LEU A 447 13.94 0.22 -16.75
N PHE A 448 15.25 0.36 -16.61
CA PHE A 448 16.22 -0.56 -17.24
C PHE A 448 16.09 -1.96 -16.66
N VAL A 449 15.94 -2.08 -15.34
CA VAL A 449 15.72 -3.38 -14.69
C VAL A 449 14.43 -4.02 -15.18
N LEU A 450 13.34 -3.28 -15.33
CA LEU A 450 12.06 -3.85 -15.73
C LEU A 450 12.05 -4.26 -17.20
N TYR A 451 12.42 -3.36 -18.12
CA TYR A 451 12.19 -3.52 -19.55
C TYR A 451 13.38 -4.12 -20.31
N PHE A 452 14.61 -4.05 -19.79
CA PHE A 452 15.79 -4.69 -20.41
C PHE A 452 16.21 -5.99 -19.72
N THR A 453 15.38 -6.51 -18.82
CA THR A 453 15.49 -7.88 -18.32
C THR A 453 14.22 -8.65 -18.64
N GLY A 454 14.18 -9.94 -18.31
CA GLY A 454 12.95 -10.74 -18.44
C GLY A 454 11.82 -10.36 -17.48
N LEU A 455 12.02 -9.34 -16.63
CA LEU A 455 11.10 -8.99 -15.56
C LEU A 455 9.75 -8.50 -16.10
N PHE A 456 9.74 -7.63 -17.12
CA PHE A 456 8.51 -7.11 -17.70
C PHE A 456 7.56 -8.22 -18.18
N GLY A 457 8.04 -9.13 -19.03
CA GLY A 457 7.24 -10.28 -19.50
C GLY A 457 6.72 -11.15 -18.34
N SER A 458 7.59 -11.44 -17.35
CA SER A 458 7.19 -12.24 -16.19
C SER A 458 6.12 -11.55 -15.30
N MET A 459 6.19 -10.23 -15.17
CA MET A 459 5.27 -9.44 -14.36
C MET A 459 3.94 -9.21 -15.09
N MET A 460 3.94 -9.02 -16.41
CA MET A 460 2.69 -8.91 -17.20
C MET A 460 1.86 -10.19 -17.15
N GLN A 461 2.51 -11.36 -17.11
CA GLN A 461 1.84 -12.66 -17.02
C GLN A 461 1.26 -12.96 -15.62
N SER A 462 1.53 -12.12 -14.62
CA SER A 462 1.09 -12.31 -13.24
C SER A 462 0.33 -11.08 -12.75
N HIS A 463 -0.90 -11.28 -12.26
CA HIS A 463 -1.69 -10.17 -11.72
C HIS A 463 -0.98 -9.44 -10.56
N VAL A 464 -0.30 -10.17 -9.67
CA VAL A 464 0.52 -9.59 -8.60
C VAL A 464 1.73 -8.85 -9.17
N GLY A 465 2.32 -9.37 -10.25
CA GLY A 465 3.41 -8.71 -10.97
C GLY A 465 2.98 -7.35 -11.52
N HIS A 466 1.85 -7.29 -12.22
CA HIS A 466 1.30 -6.04 -12.75
C HIS A 466 0.93 -5.04 -11.66
N LEU A 467 0.29 -5.50 -10.57
CA LEU A 467 0.02 -4.65 -9.41
C LEU A 467 1.31 -4.11 -8.79
N PHE A 468 2.34 -4.95 -8.66
CA PHE A 468 3.64 -4.52 -8.16
C PHE A 468 4.28 -3.46 -9.07
N MET A 469 4.21 -3.62 -10.40
CA MET A 469 4.66 -2.59 -11.34
C MET A 469 3.94 -1.27 -11.08
N ASN A 470 2.61 -1.26 -11.06
CA ASN A 470 1.81 -0.05 -10.80
C ASN A 470 2.22 0.64 -9.49
N ILE A 471 2.27 -0.11 -8.39
CA ILE A 471 2.66 0.42 -7.07
C ILE A 471 4.10 0.93 -7.08
N HIS A 472 5.03 0.19 -7.70
CA HIS A 472 6.43 0.59 -7.81
C HIS A 472 6.58 1.92 -8.55
N PHE A 473 5.94 2.11 -9.71
CA PHE A 473 6.03 3.36 -10.45
C PHE A 473 5.44 4.54 -9.68
N ILE A 474 4.29 4.35 -9.02
CA ILE A 474 3.71 5.36 -8.12
C ILE A 474 4.72 5.73 -7.02
N LEU A 475 5.29 4.74 -6.32
CA LEU A 475 6.22 4.99 -5.21
C LEU A 475 7.55 5.61 -5.66
N ALA A 476 8.12 5.15 -6.78
CA ALA A 476 9.36 5.67 -7.35
C ALA A 476 9.17 7.13 -7.78
N GLY A 477 8.06 7.44 -8.45
CA GLY A 477 7.69 8.80 -8.79
C GLY A 477 7.47 9.68 -7.56
N LEU A 478 6.70 9.20 -6.57
CA LEU A 478 6.47 9.93 -5.33
C LEU A 478 7.79 10.25 -4.62
N LEU A 479 8.72 9.30 -4.56
CA LEU A 479 10.04 9.49 -3.97
C LEU A 479 10.85 10.54 -4.74
N PHE A 480 10.95 10.41 -6.07
CA PHE A 480 11.71 11.33 -6.92
C PHE A 480 11.17 12.76 -6.82
N PHE A 481 9.88 12.95 -7.08
CA PHE A 481 9.27 14.28 -7.03
C PHE A 481 9.19 14.86 -5.61
N HIS A 482 9.11 14.02 -4.57
CA HIS A 482 9.27 14.49 -3.18
C HIS A 482 10.65 15.13 -2.95
N VAL A 483 11.72 14.50 -3.44
CA VAL A 483 13.10 15.02 -3.30
C VAL A 483 13.33 16.28 -4.14
N ILE A 484 12.82 16.31 -5.37
CA ILE A 484 13.03 17.43 -6.31
C ILE A 484 12.16 18.65 -5.98
N ILE A 485 10.84 18.47 -5.85
CA ILE A 485 9.91 19.58 -5.58
C ILE A 485 10.06 20.06 -4.13
N GLY A 486 10.18 19.12 -3.17
CA GLY A 486 10.52 19.45 -1.78
C GLY A 486 9.48 20.28 -1.03
N VAL A 487 8.18 20.09 -1.29
CA VAL A 487 7.09 20.78 -0.54
C VAL A 487 6.97 20.26 0.89
N ASP A 488 7.13 18.96 1.07
CA ASP A 488 7.07 18.28 2.36
C ASP A 488 8.44 18.23 3.04
N PRO A 489 8.49 18.06 4.39
CA PRO A 489 9.75 18.05 5.12
C PRO A 489 10.68 16.91 4.68
N ASN A 490 11.94 17.24 4.39
CA ASN A 490 13.00 16.28 4.05
C ASN A 490 14.08 16.28 5.16
N PRO A 491 14.64 15.12 5.53
CA PRO A 491 15.68 15.04 6.58
C PRO A 491 16.92 15.87 6.31
N ARG A 492 17.27 16.07 5.04
CA ARG A 492 18.40 16.88 4.62
C ARG A 492 17.93 17.91 3.60
N ARG A 493 18.43 19.15 3.74
CA ARG A 493 18.22 20.17 2.72
C ARG A 493 19.10 19.85 1.52
N ILE A 494 18.47 19.52 0.40
CA ILE A 494 19.18 19.30 -0.86
C ILE A 494 19.35 20.66 -1.56
N PRO A 495 20.59 21.09 -1.87
CA PRO A 495 20.84 22.35 -2.59
C PRO A 495 20.12 22.38 -3.94
N HIS A 496 19.60 23.55 -4.32
CA HIS A 496 18.84 23.72 -5.57
C HIS A 496 19.66 23.32 -6.81
N LEU A 497 20.96 23.63 -6.84
CA LEU A 497 21.84 23.22 -7.94
C LEU A 497 21.91 21.69 -8.09
N VAL A 498 21.98 20.96 -6.99
CA VAL A 498 22.00 19.48 -7.03
C VAL A 498 20.68 18.95 -7.60
N ARG A 499 19.54 19.55 -7.23
CA ARG A 499 18.24 19.18 -7.80
C ARG A 499 18.20 19.41 -9.31
N ILE A 500 18.68 20.58 -9.76
CA ILE A 500 18.74 20.92 -11.20
C ILE A 500 19.61 19.90 -11.96
N VAL A 501 20.81 19.58 -11.45
CA VAL A 501 21.70 18.58 -12.07
C VAL A 501 21.03 17.20 -12.13
N ILE A 502 20.37 16.77 -11.06
CA ILE A 502 19.68 15.48 -11.00
C ILE A 502 18.50 15.42 -11.97
N VAL A 503 17.78 16.52 -12.13
CA VAL A 503 16.69 16.67 -13.11
C VAL A 503 17.23 16.54 -14.54
N PHE A 504 18.34 17.20 -14.89
CA PHE A 504 18.98 17.03 -16.20
C PHE A 504 19.51 15.62 -16.42
N ALA A 505 20.07 14.99 -15.39
CA ALA A 505 20.50 13.60 -15.44
C ALA A 505 19.30 12.67 -15.71
N ALA A 506 18.17 12.88 -15.02
CA ALA A 506 16.94 12.12 -15.24
C ALA A 506 16.45 12.26 -16.69
N MET A 507 16.35 13.48 -17.21
CA MET A 507 15.98 13.72 -18.63
C MET A 507 16.88 12.91 -19.57
N SER A 508 18.20 13.00 -19.38
CA SER A 508 19.18 12.35 -20.24
C SER A 508 19.07 10.81 -20.19
N ILE A 509 18.94 10.24 -18.99
CA ILE A 509 18.82 8.78 -18.79
C ILE A 509 17.51 8.26 -19.37
N HIS A 510 16.41 8.97 -19.13
CA HIS A 510 15.09 8.63 -19.65
C HIS A 510 15.05 8.69 -21.18
N ALA A 511 15.62 9.74 -21.78
CA ALA A 511 15.71 9.87 -23.23
C ALA A 511 16.49 8.71 -23.86
N PHE A 512 17.60 8.29 -23.24
CA PHE A 512 18.35 7.12 -23.70
C PHE A 512 17.53 5.82 -23.58
N PHE A 513 16.82 5.63 -22.47
CA PHE A 513 15.90 4.49 -22.30
C PHE A 513 14.86 4.44 -23.43
N SER A 514 14.22 5.55 -23.73
CA SER A 514 13.21 5.64 -24.78
C SER A 514 13.77 5.36 -26.17
N VAL A 515 14.93 5.94 -26.51
CA VAL A 515 15.60 5.70 -27.80
C VAL A 515 16.00 4.23 -27.94
N ALA A 516 16.52 3.62 -26.88
CA ALA A 516 16.86 2.20 -26.87
C ALA A 516 15.61 1.34 -27.16
N LEU A 517 14.46 1.66 -26.56
CA LEU A 517 13.21 0.96 -26.79
C LEU A 517 12.67 1.18 -28.23
N MET A 518 12.77 2.40 -28.76
CA MET A 518 12.44 2.71 -30.16
C MET A 518 13.35 1.95 -31.15
N SER A 519 14.60 1.71 -30.78
CA SER A 519 15.58 0.99 -31.60
C SER A 519 15.49 -0.53 -31.48
N SER A 520 14.65 -1.04 -30.57
CA SER A 520 14.53 -2.47 -30.33
C SER A 520 13.95 -3.21 -31.55
N THR A 521 14.52 -4.39 -31.82
CA THR A 521 14.09 -5.28 -32.94
C THR A 521 13.40 -6.54 -32.45
N THR A 522 13.21 -6.68 -31.14
CA THR A 522 12.61 -7.85 -30.48
C THR A 522 11.58 -7.40 -29.46
N LEU A 523 10.52 -8.19 -29.29
CA LEU A 523 9.51 -7.93 -28.28
C LEU A 523 10.04 -8.24 -26.87
N ILE A 524 9.89 -7.29 -25.95
CA ILE A 524 10.37 -7.44 -24.55
C ILE A 524 9.35 -8.11 -23.62
N ASP A 525 8.12 -8.28 -24.10
CA ASP A 525 6.97 -8.80 -23.35
C ASP A 525 6.96 -10.34 -23.19
N GLN A 526 7.95 -11.03 -23.78
CA GLN A 526 8.02 -12.49 -23.83
C GLN A 526 6.75 -13.16 -24.42
N GLY A 527 6.09 -12.49 -25.37
CA GLY A 527 4.91 -13.01 -26.06
C GLY A 527 3.59 -12.82 -25.32
N TYR A 528 3.57 -12.04 -24.23
CA TYR A 528 2.34 -11.70 -23.50
C TYR A 528 1.27 -11.09 -24.43
N PHE A 529 1.56 -10.00 -25.13
CA PHE A 529 0.59 -9.32 -26.01
C PHE A 529 0.21 -10.20 -27.21
N ALA A 530 1.14 -11.00 -27.72
CA ALA A 530 0.87 -11.98 -28.77
C ALA A 530 -0.16 -13.04 -28.32
N SER A 531 -0.10 -13.47 -27.05
CA SER A 531 -1.00 -14.48 -26.49
C SER A 531 -2.46 -14.02 -26.37
N LEU A 532 -2.69 -12.70 -26.24
CA LEU A 532 -4.02 -12.11 -26.14
C LEU A 532 -4.82 -12.18 -27.45
N LYS A 533 -4.13 -12.31 -28.59
CA LYS A 533 -4.72 -12.31 -29.94
C LYS A 533 -5.65 -11.11 -30.20
N THR A 534 -5.23 -9.94 -29.76
CA THR A 534 -5.98 -8.68 -29.88
C THR A 534 -6.23 -8.30 -31.35
N PRO A 535 -7.49 -8.29 -31.86
CA PRO A 535 -7.76 -8.20 -33.30
C PRO A 535 -7.35 -6.89 -33.97
N TRP A 536 -7.30 -5.80 -33.22
CA TRP A 536 -6.97 -4.45 -33.72
C TRP A 536 -5.49 -4.10 -33.56
N LEU A 537 -4.68 -4.97 -32.95
CA LEU A 537 -3.26 -4.76 -32.75
C LEU A 537 -2.47 -5.78 -33.59
N THR A 538 -2.16 -5.40 -34.83
CA THR A 538 -1.57 -6.31 -35.81
C THR A 538 -0.04 -6.32 -35.83
N ASP A 539 0.60 -5.23 -35.41
CA ASP A 539 2.06 -5.09 -35.36
C ASP A 539 2.52 -4.73 -33.95
N LEU A 540 2.95 -5.75 -33.20
CA LEU A 540 3.38 -5.61 -31.81
C LEU A 540 4.71 -4.90 -31.67
N LEU A 541 5.60 -5.05 -32.66
CA LEU A 541 6.93 -4.42 -32.59
C LEU A 541 6.79 -2.91 -32.85
N ALA A 542 5.97 -2.52 -33.83
CA ALA A 542 5.64 -1.12 -34.06
C ALA A 542 4.95 -0.49 -32.83
N ASP A 543 4.04 -1.22 -32.16
CA ASP A 543 3.40 -0.74 -30.92
C ASP A 543 4.41 -0.54 -29.77
N GLN A 544 5.40 -1.43 -29.64
CA GLN A 544 6.48 -1.28 -28.67
C GLN A 544 7.36 -0.06 -28.97
N GLN A 545 7.72 0.15 -30.23
CA GLN A 545 8.51 1.31 -30.68
C GLN A 545 7.73 2.63 -30.50
N LEU A 546 6.42 2.61 -30.74
CA LEU A 546 5.52 3.71 -30.41
C LEU A 546 5.52 3.97 -28.89
N GLY A 547 5.46 2.93 -28.06
CA GLY A 547 5.66 3.04 -26.62
C GLY A 547 6.97 3.74 -26.26
N GLY A 548 8.08 3.37 -26.89
CA GLY A 548 9.36 4.08 -26.73
C GLY A 548 9.25 5.57 -27.05
N SER A 549 8.60 5.91 -28.16
CA SER A 549 8.39 7.31 -28.59
C SER A 549 7.51 8.10 -27.61
N ILE A 550 6.47 7.45 -27.06
CA ILE A 550 5.60 8.02 -26.02
C ILE A 550 6.38 8.27 -24.73
N GLY A 551 7.20 7.29 -24.31
CA GLY A 551 8.07 7.44 -23.14
C GLY A 551 8.97 8.68 -23.25
N TRP A 552 9.54 8.90 -24.44
CA TRP A 552 10.35 10.10 -24.71
C TRP A 552 9.52 11.38 -24.57
N ALA A 553 8.40 11.49 -25.29
CA ALA A 553 7.59 12.72 -25.31
C ALA A 553 6.97 13.05 -23.94
N MET A 554 6.47 12.04 -23.23
CA MET A 554 5.84 12.21 -21.92
C MET A 554 6.86 12.36 -20.78
N GLY A 555 8.09 11.87 -20.96
CA GLY A 555 9.16 12.02 -19.99
C GLY A 555 9.62 13.46 -19.81
N GLU A 556 9.80 14.19 -20.91
CA GLU A 556 10.41 15.52 -20.87
C GLU A 556 9.50 16.61 -20.30
N ILE A 557 8.20 16.57 -20.60
CA ILE A 557 7.26 17.65 -20.22
C ILE A 557 7.18 17.82 -18.68
N PRO A 558 6.92 16.77 -17.87
CA PRO A 558 6.84 16.91 -16.42
C PRO A 558 8.19 17.30 -15.80
N ILE A 559 9.30 16.81 -16.36
CA ILE A 559 10.64 17.12 -15.84
C ILE A 559 10.99 18.59 -16.09
N ILE A 560 10.66 19.14 -17.25
CA ILE A 560 10.80 20.58 -17.54
C ILE A 560 9.95 21.41 -16.57
N LEU A 561 8.71 21.01 -16.28
CA LEU A 561 7.87 21.70 -15.30
C LEU A 561 8.49 21.65 -13.89
N ALA A 562 9.06 20.52 -13.48
CA ALA A 562 9.78 20.39 -12.22
C ALA A 562 11.05 21.24 -12.17
N LEU A 563 11.77 21.36 -13.29
CA LEU A 563 12.94 22.23 -13.44
C LEU A 563 12.55 23.70 -13.24
N VAL A 564 11.50 24.16 -13.92
CA VAL A 564 10.96 25.52 -13.78
C VAL A 564 10.51 25.78 -12.34
N ALA A 565 9.80 24.84 -11.72
CA ALA A 565 9.35 24.97 -10.33
C ALA A 565 10.53 25.06 -9.35
N THR A 566 11.59 24.26 -9.56
CA THR A 566 12.82 24.30 -8.76
C THR A 566 13.54 25.63 -8.93
N PHE A 567 13.65 26.13 -10.17
CA PHE A 567 14.26 27.42 -10.45
C PHE A 567 13.50 28.59 -9.81
N ILE A 568 12.16 28.62 -9.93
CA ILE A 568 11.32 29.61 -9.26
C ILE A 568 11.49 29.55 -7.73
N SER A 569 11.59 28.34 -7.17
CA SER A 569 11.80 28.15 -5.74
C SER A 569 13.16 28.67 -5.29
N TRP A 570 14.21 28.41 -6.07
CA TRP A 570 15.54 28.93 -5.82
C TRP A 570 15.57 30.47 -5.81
N VAL A 571 15.02 31.12 -6.83
CA VAL A 571 14.97 32.60 -6.91
C VAL A 571 14.21 33.19 -5.72
N LYS A 572 13.12 32.55 -5.28
CA LYS A 572 12.36 33.00 -4.11
C LYS A 572 13.13 32.83 -2.82
N ASP A 573 13.80 31.70 -2.61
CA ASP A 573 14.57 31.44 -1.39
C ASP A 573 15.77 32.37 -1.29
N ASP A 574 16.49 32.57 -2.40
CA ASP A 574 17.63 33.50 -2.49
C ASP A 574 17.19 34.94 -2.15
N SER A 575 16.08 35.40 -2.72
CA SER A 575 15.53 36.73 -2.40
C SER A 575 15.13 36.90 -0.92
N ARG A 576 14.73 35.82 -0.24
CA ARG A 576 14.40 35.83 1.19
C ARG A 576 15.64 35.81 2.06
N GLU A 577 16.65 35.06 1.64
CA GLU A 577 17.94 35.00 2.32
C GLU A 577 18.65 36.35 2.27
N VAL A 578 18.72 36.98 1.09
CA VAL A 578 19.26 38.34 0.94
C VAL A 578 18.55 39.32 1.88
N LYS A 579 17.21 39.33 1.90
CA LYS A 579 16.43 40.19 2.82
C LYS A 579 16.69 39.89 4.31
N ARG A 580 16.97 38.63 4.65
CA ARG A 580 17.33 38.24 6.03
C ARG A 580 18.71 38.77 6.40
N LEU A 581 19.67 38.65 5.51
CA LEU A 581 21.02 39.17 5.68
C LEU A 581 21.01 40.71 5.78
N ASP A 582 20.28 41.40 4.90
CA ASP A 582 20.10 42.86 4.95
C ASP A 582 19.54 43.32 6.30
N ARG A 583 18.52 42.61 6.83
CA ARG A 583 17.94 42.91 8.14
C ARG A 583 18.91 42.65 9.29
N ASN A 584 19.71 41.59 9.20
CA ASN A 584 20.73 41.29 10.20
C ASN A 584 21.86 42.33 10.18
N ASN A 585 22.33 42.71 8.99
CA ASN A 585 23.34 43.76 8.81
C ASN A 585 22.84 45.12 9.30
N ALA A 586 21.59 45.49 9.00
CA ALA A 586 20.99 46.71 9.52
C ALA A 586 20.88 46.71 11.05
N ARG A 587 20.59 45.57 11.67
CA ARG A 587 20.58 45.42 13.14
C ARG A 587 21.98 45.51 13.74
N ALA A 588 22.98 44.88 13.12
CA ALA A 588 24.36 44.95 13.56
C ALA A 588 24.88 46.39 13.50
N ALA A 589 24.64 47.09 12.38
CA ALA A 589 24.99 48.49 12.21
C ALA A 589 24.32 49.39 13.27
N ALA A 590 23.04 49.17 13.59
CA ALA A 590 22.34 49.91 14.63
C ALA A 590 22.89 49.67 16.05
N MET A 591 23.53 48.52 16.30
CA MET A 591 24.18 48.18 17.57
C MET A 591 25.67 48.58 17.60
N GLY A 592 26.19 49.24 16.56
CA GLY A 592 27.63 49.54 16.43
C GLY A 592 28.49 48.28 16.30
N LEU A 593 27.88 47.13 16.02
CA LEU A 593 28.57 45.88 15.79
C LEU A 593 29.02 45.83 14.31
N PRO A 594 30.23 45.31 14.05
CA PRO A 594 30.74 45.13 12.70
C PRO A 594 29.84 44.17 11.93
N ASP A 595 29.47 44.57 10.71
CA ASP A 595 28.68 43.74 9.81
C ASP A 595 29.44 42.47 9.38
N ASP A 596 28.72 41.54 8.73
CA ASP A 596 29.27 40.25 8.33
C ASP A 596 30.49 40.42 7.39
N LEU A 597 30.52 41.47 6.56
CA LEU A 597 31.66 41.79 5.68
C LEU A 597 32.88 42.27 6.46
N ALA A 598 32.69 43.12 7.47
CA ALA A 598 33.76 43.60 8.34
C ALA A 598 34.31 42.49 9.25
N GLN A 599 33.48 41.51 9.64
CA GLN A 599 33.96 40.29 10.30
C GLN A 599 34.75 39.41 9.34
N TYR A 600 34.25 39.19 8.13
CA TYR A 600 34.93 38.38 7.12
C TYR A 600 36.28 38.99 6.69
N ASN A 601 36.33 40.31 6.48
CA ASN A 601 37.57 41.01 6.15
C ASN A 601 38.60 40.92 7.29
N ARG A 602 38.16 40.97 8.55
CA ARG A 602 39.07 40.75 9.69
C ARG A 602 39.59 39.32 9.74
N TYR A 603 38.74 38.32 9.48
CA TYR A 603 39.17 36.93 9.37
C TYR A 603 40.21 36.74 8.25
N LEU A 604 40.01 37.34 7.07
CA LEU A 604 40.99 37.30 5.98
C LEU A 604 42.31 38.01 6.34
N GLN A 605 42.23 39.12 7.08
CA GLN A 605 43.42 39.80 7.60
C GLN A 605 44.17 38.93 8.62
N GLU A 606 43.47 38.28 9.54
CA GLU A 606 44.06 37.33 10.49
C GLU A 606 44.73 36.16 9.75
N LEU A 607 44.11 35.61 8.71
CA LEU A 607 44.72 34.56 7.87
C LEU A 607 46.00 35.06 7.19
N ALA A 608 45.95 36.24 6.57
CA ALA A 608 47.10 36.83 5.89
C ALA A 608 48.23 37.20 6.86
N GLU A 609 47.91 37.55 8.10
CA GLU A 609 48.91 37.76 9.16
C GLU A 609 49.51 36.45 9.66
N HIS A 610 48.72 35.38 9.72
CA HIS A 610 49.19 34.04 10.08
C HIS A 610 50.16 33.51 9.01
N ASP A 611 49.79 33.59 7.73
CA ASP A 611 50.64 33.20 6.60
C ASP A 611 51.95 34.01 6.50
N ARG A 612 51.97 35.23 7.04
CA ARG A 612 53.19 36.05 7.12
C ARG A 612 54.07 35.72 8.33
N LYS A 613 53.52 35.05 9.34
CA LYS A 613 54.21 34.70 10.60
C LYS A 613 54.73 33.26 10.60
N GLU A 614 54.27 32.42 9.68
CA GLU A 614 54.86 31.11 9.39
C GLU A 614 55.82 31.23 8.19
N PRO A 615 57.16 31.14 8.38
CA PRO A 615 58.14 31.24 7.31
C PRO A 615 58.19 30.02 6.37
#